data_AF-A0A924NG36-F1
#
_entry.id   AF-A0A924NG36-F1
#
_cell.length_a   1.000
_cell.length_b   1.000
_cell.length_c   1.000
_cell.angle_alpha   90.00
_cell.angle_beta   90.00
_cell.angle_gamma   90.00
#
_symmetry.space_group_name_H-M   'P 1'
#
loop_
_entity.id
_entity.type
_entity.pdbx_description
1 polymer ?
#
loop_
_entity_poly.entity_id
_entity_poly.type
_entity_poly.pdbx_seq_one_letter_code
_entity_poly.pdbx_strand_id
1 'polypeptide(L)'
;MLLPLTVVAWVAVALGLDTGATLGQQRLIGLGTWLLLLTLLRREDRATRVQVAVVVAFATLVEYVFSGGLDVYVYRLHNIPAFVPPGHGLVYLAALGIGRSAWAKEHAPVLTAATLVTCGAWAVWGLALSPQLDVLGAFWFGCLLVFSRWGRSRLVYAGAFLVVSYLEVVGTTLGTWRWSTHDPTGLIA
;
A
#
# COMPACT_ATOMS: atom_id res chain seq x y z
N MET A 1 11.68 13.04 -9.22
CA MET A 1 10.99 11.93 -9.92
C MET A 1 11.64 10.57 -9.70
N LEU A 2 12.92 10.47 -9.35
CA LEU A 2 13.59 9.17 -9.14
C LEU A 2 13.04 8.37 -7.94
N LEU A 3 12.68 9.02 -6.83
CA LEU A 3 12.25 8.30 -5.61
C LEU A 3 11.02 7.41 -5.82
N PRO A 4 9.88 7.90 -6.36
CA PRO A 4 8.72 7.02 -6.59
C PRO A 4 9.04 5.86 -7.54
N LEU A 5 9.85 6.09 -8.57
CA LEU A 5 10.26 5.04 -9.51
C LEU A 5 11.14 3.98 -8.83
N THR A 6 12.07 4.39 -7.98
CA THR A 6 12.88 3.46 -7.18
C THR A 6 12.01 2.59 -6.28
N VAL A 7 10.99 3.17 -5.64
CA VAL A 7 10.07 2.41 -4.79
C VAL A 7 9.24 1.44 -5.61
N VAL A 8 8.64 1.88 -6.72
CA VAL A 8 7.83 1.01 -7.60
C VAL A 8 8.67 -0.15 -8.14
N ALA A 9 9.90 0.11 -8.58
CA ALA A 9 10.82 -0.94 -9.02
C ALA A 9 11.19 -1.90 -7.88
N TRP A 10 11.45 -1.39 -6.67
CA TRP A 10 11.74 -2.22 -5.51
C TRP A 10 10.54 -3.09 -5.11
N VAL A 11 9.32 -2.58 -5.19
CA VAL A 11 8.10 -3.36 -4.94
C VAL A 11 8.04 -4.56 -5.89
N ALA A 12 8.25 -4.35 -7.19
CA ALA A 12 8.27 -5.44 -8.18
C ALA A 12 9.32 -6.50 -7.84
N VAL A 13 10.54 -6.05 -7.50
CA VAL A 13 11.67 -6.93 -7.15
C VAL A 13 11.39 -7.70 -5.87
N ALA A 14 10.95 -7.03 -4.80
CA ALA A 14 10.70 -7.65 -3.51
C ALA A 14 9.59 -8.71 -3.60
N LEU A 15 8.48 -8.39 -4.28
CA LEU A 15 7.36 -9.32 -4.47
C LEU A 15 7.76 -10.49 -5.38
N GLY A 16 8.47 -10.23 -6.49
CA GLY A 16 8.94 -11.28 -7.39
C GLY A 16 9.95 -12.23 -6.74
N LEU A 17 10.83 -11.71 -5.88
CA LEU A 17 11.76 -12.52 -5.09
C LEU A 17 11.04 -13.34 -4.01
N ASP A 18 9.88 -12.89 -3.50
CA ASP A 18 9.14 -13.60 -2.46
C ASP A 18 8.36 -14.82 -2.98
N THR A 19 7.93 -14.86 -4.25
CA THR A 19 7.05 -15.92 -4.82
C THR A 19 7.50 -17.36 -4.50
N GLY A 20 8.82 -17.62 -4.45
CA GLY A 20 9.41 -18.92 -4.10
C GLY A 20 10.32 -18.90 -2.86
N ALA A 21 10.30 -17.81 -2.09
CA ALA A 21 11.26 -17.61 -1.01
C ALA A 21 11.00 -18.54 0.20
N THR A 22 12.08 -18.98 0.82
CA THR A 22 12.07 -19.49 2.20
C THR A 22 11.94 -18.35 3.20
N LEU A 23 11.61 -18.65 4.46
CA LEU A 23 11.58 -17.65 5.53
C LEU A 23 12.91 -16.90 5.69
N GLY A 24 14.04 -17.59 5.50
CA GLY A 24 15.37 -16.98 5.52
C GLY A 24 15.56 -15.96 4.39
N GLN A 25 15.19 -16.32 3.16
CA GLN A 25 15.24 -15.41 2.00
C GLN A 25 14.29 -14.22 2.18
N GLN A 26 13.08 -14.45 2.71
CA GLN A 26 12.14 -13.37 2.99
C GLN A 26 12.68 -12.36 4.01
N ARG A 27 13.41 -12.84 5.03
CA ARG A 27 14.13 -11.95 5.98
C ARG A 27 15.23 -11.14 5.29
N LEU A 28 15.96 -11.73 4.33
CA LEU A 28 16.95 -11.00 3.53
C LEU A 28 16.30 -9.90 2.67
N ILE A 29 15.13 -10.18 2.05
CA ILE A 29 14.34 -9.16 1.35
C ILE A 29 13.93 -8.04 2.32
N GLY A 30 13.52 -8.41 3.54
CA GLY A 30 13.21 -7.46 4.63
C GLY A 30 14.38 -6.56 5.00
N LEU A 31 15.57 -7.13 5.18
CA LEU A 31 16.80 -6.37 5.42
C LEU A 31 17.10 -5.40 4.26
N GLY A 32 17.01 -5.88 3.01
CA GLY A 32 17.19 -5.02 1.83
C GLY A 32 16.18 -3.86 1.79
N THR A 33 14.93 -4.13 2.13
CA THR A 33 13.85 -3.13 2.16
C THR A 33 14.10 -2.08 3.25
N TRP A 34 14.57 -2.49 4.43
CA TRP A 34 15.01 -1.57 5.48
C TRP A 34 16.20 -0.71 5.04
N LEU A 35 17.22 -1.33 4.44
CA LEU A 35 18.40 -0.61 3.94
C LEU A 35 18.02 0.44 2.89
N LEU A 36 17.11 0.10 1.98
CA LEU A 36 16.58 1.05 1.00
C LEU A 36 15.82 2.19 1.69
N LEU A 37 14.88 1.88 2.58
CA LEU A 37 14.09 2.87 3.32
C LEU A 37 14.99 3.85 4.06
N LEU A 38 15.91 3.33 4.88
CA LEU A 38 16.84 4.15 5.67
C LEU A 38 17.74 5.00 4.77
N THR A 39 18.15 4.48 3.61
CA THR A 39 18.96 5.24 2.65
C THR A 39 18.17 6.39 2.03
N LEU A 40 16.92 6.17 1.62
CA LEU A 40 16.07 7.23 1.08
C LEU A 40 15.75 8.29 2.14
N LEU A 41 15.50 7.88 3.39
CA LEU A 41 15.21 8.78 4.51
C LEU A 41 16.37 9.74 4.85
N ARG A 42 17.63 9.41 4.52
CA ARG A 42 18.76 10.32 4.72
C ARG A 42 18.59 11.65 3.99
N ARG A 43 17.81 11.69 2.91
CA ARG A 43 17.56 12.89 2.09
C ARG A 43 16.33 13.69 2.54
N GLU A 44 15.55 13.14 3.48
CA GLU A 44 14.33 13.77 3.97
C GLU A 44 14.58 14.59 5.24
N ASP A 45 13.71 15.57 5.48
CA ASP A 45 13.73 16.40 6.67
C ASP A 45 13.18 15.67 7.91
N ARG A 46 13.37 16.25 9.10
CA ARG A 46 12.98 15.62 10.36
C ARG A 46 11.48 15.32 10.42
N ALA A 47 10.63 16.21 9.90
CA ALA A 47 9.19 16.01 9.95
C ALA A 47 8.77 14.80 9.10
N THR A 48 9.29 14.69 7.86
CA THR A 48 9.02 13.54 6.99
C THR A 48 9.54 12.23 7.61
N ARG A 49 10.73 12.23 8.22
CA ARG A 49 11.26 11.04 8.92
C ARG A 49 10.35 10.56 10.05
N VAL A 50 9.81 11.49 10.85
CA VAL A 50 8.87 11.16 11.92
C VAL A 50 7.56 10.63 11.34
N GLN A 51 7.02 11.25 10.28
CA GLN A 51 5.82 10.77 9.60
C GLN A 51 6.00 9.34 9.09
N VAL A 52 7.14 9.04 8.46
CA VAL A 52 7.46 7.69 7.99
C VAL A 52 7.55 6.70 9.15
N ALA A 53 8.21 7.07 10.25
CA ALA A 53 8.29 6.21 11.42
C ALA A 53 6.91 5.90 12.02
N VAL A 54 6.03 6.91 12.10
CA VAL A 54 4.63 6.75 12.53
C VAL A 54 3.87 5.84 11.58
N VAL A 55 4.00 6.03 10.26
CA VAL A 55 3.36 5.16 9.26
C VAL A 55 3.85 3.72 9.40
N VAL A 56 5.15 3.49 9.51
CA VAL A 56 5.70 2.14 9.69
C VAL A 56 5.11 1.50 10.94
N ALA A 57 5.13 2.19 12.08
CA ALA A 57 4.60 1.64 13.33
C ALA A 57 3.09 1.35 13.26
N PHE A 58 2.30 2.33 12.80
CA PHE A 58 0.85 2.24 12.76
C PHE A 58 0.37 1.22 11.71
N ALA A 59 0.89 1.29 10.49
CA ALA A 59 0.52 0.35 9.43
C ALA A 59 0.93 -1.08 9.79
N THR A 60 2.10 -1.28 10.42
CA THR A 60 2.50 -2.61 10.90
C THR A 60 1.54 -3.12 11.97
N LEU A 61 1.10 -2.28 12.91
CA LEU A 61 0.10 -2.70 13.90
C LEU A 61 -1.21 -3.12 13.23
N VAL A 62 -1.69 -2.32 12.27
CA VAL A 62 -2.88 -2.66 11.47
C VAL A 62 -2.67 -3.97 10.72
N GLU A 63 -1.50 -4.20 10.14
CA GLU A 63 -1.14 -5.44 9.46
C GLU A 63 -1.26 -6.67 10.38
N TYR A 64 -0.74 -6.58 11.61
CA TYR A 64 -0.86 -7.65 12.60
C TYR A 64 -2.31 -7.89 13.04
N VAL A 65 -3.16 -6.86 13.07
CA VAL A 65 -4.59 -7.03 13.35
C VAL A 65 -5.30 -7.69 12.17
N PHE A 66 -5.17 -7.15 10.96
CA PHE A 66 -5.94 -7.58 9.79
C PHE A 66 -5.46 -8.92 9.23
N SER A 67 -4.15 -9.12 9.08
CA SER A 67 -3.60 -10.36 8.54
C SER A 67 -3.28 -11.38 9.63
N GLY A 68 -2.72 -10.94 10.77
CA GLY A 68 -2.28 -11.87 11.81
C GLY A 68 -3.37 -12.32 12.79
N GLY A 69 -4.38 -11.48 13.04
CA GLY A 69 -5.43 -11.75 14.03
C GLY A 69 -6.79 -12.05 13.44
N LEU A 70 -7.16 -11.35 12.37
CA LEU A 70 -8.48 -11.45 11.73
C LEU A 70 -8.47 -12.29 10.45
N ASP A 71 -7.30 -12.68 9.94
CA ASP A 71 -7.15 -13.43 8.69
C ASP A 71 -7.89 -12.80 7.49
N VAL A 72 -8.03 -11.46 7.44
CA VAL A 72 -8.67 -10.75 6.31
C VAL A 72 -7.94 -11.06 5.00
N TYR A 73 -6.63 -11.26 5.07
CA TYR A 73 -5.80 -11.81 4.02
C TYR A 73 -4.62 -12.54 4.64
N VAL A 74 -4.12 -13.56 3.94
CA VAL A 74 -3.08 -14.46 4.43
C VAL A 74 -1.89 -14.44 3.48
N TYR A 75 -0.70 -14.25 4.04
CA TYR A 75 0.57 -14.33 3.32
C TYR A 75 0.97 -15.79 3.04
N ARG A 76 1.69 -16.02 1.94
CA ARG A 76 2.09 -17.36 1.46
C ARG A 76 2.79 -18.23 2.52
N LEU A 77 3.60 -17.64 3.39
CA LEU A 77 4.34 -18.34 4.44
C LEU A 77 3.64 -18.32 5.81
N HIS A 78 2.38 -17.87 5.87
CA HIS A 78 1.60 -17.74 7.11
C HIS A 78 2.27 -16.87 8.19
N ASN A 79 3.13 -15.94 7.75
CA ASN A 79 3.74 -14.91 8.58
C ASN A 79 3.68 -13.58 7.83
N ILE A 80 3.67 -12.48 8.58
CA ILE A 80 3.83 -11.16 7.98
C ILE A 80 5.27 -11.05 7.45
N PRO A 81 5.47 -10.81 6.15
CA PRO A 81 6.80 -10.76 5.58
C PRO A 81 7.64 -9.63 6.19
N ALA A 82 8.92 -9.91 6.43
CA ALA A 82 9.82 -8.94 7.06
C ALA A 82 10.03 -7.64 6.25
N PHE A 83 9.69 -7.65 4.96
CA PHE A 83 9.71 -6.47 4.10
C PHE A 83 8.45 -5.61 4.19
N VAL A 84 7.36 -6.09 4.79
CA VAL A 84 6.09 -5.34 4.88
C VAL A 84 6.22 -4.09 5.77
N PRO A 85 6.76 -4.17 7.02
CA PRO A 85 6.94 -2.98 7.86
C PRO A 85 7.72 -1.84 7.18
N PRO A 86 8.95 -2.05 6.65
CA PRO A 86 9.65 -1.00 5.91
C PRO A 86 8.99 -0.67 4.57
N GLY A 87 8.25 -1.62 3.98
CA GLY A 87 7.45 -1.42 2.78
C GLY A 87 6.42 -0.31 2.94
N HIS A 88 5.70 -0.25 4.07
CA HIS A 88 4.76 0.85 4.34
C HIS A 88 5.45 2.23 4.33
N GLY A 89 6.66 2.30 4.88
CA GLY A 89 7.46 3.53 4.85
C GLY A 89 7.85 3.94 3.42
N LEU A 90 8.24 2.97 2.59
CA LEU A 90 8.57 3.20 1.18
C LEU A 90 7.35 3.66 0.37
N VAL A 91 6.19 3.01 0.57
CA VAL A 91 4.92 3.39 -0.08
C VAL A 91 4.56 4.83 0.27
N TYR A 92 4.65 5.21 1.55
CA TYR A 92 4.39 6.58 1.98
C TYR A 92 5.38 7.58 1.36
N LEU A 93 6.68 7.26 1.32
CA LEU A 93 7.67 8.12 0.68
C LEU A 93 7.41 8.27 -0.82
N ALA A 94 6.99 7.21 -1.51
CA ALA A 94 6.63 7.27 -2.93
C ALA A 94 5.41 8.17 -3.15
N ALA A 95 4.36 8.00 -2.35
CA ALA A 95 3.16 8.84 -2.39
C ALA A 95 3.50 10.32 -2.15
N LEU A 96 4.35 10.60 -1.15
CA LEU A 96 4.84 11.94 -0.84
C LEU A 96 5.70 12.51 -1.98
N GLY A 97 6.57 11.70 -2.58
CA GLY A 97 7.39 12.07 -3.72
C GLY A 97 6.57 12.41 -4.97
N ILE A 98 5.50 11.66 -5.24
CA ILE A 98 4.52 11.96 -6.30
C ILE A 98 3.84 13.30 -6.00
N GLY A 99 3.28 13.45 -4.80
CA GLY A 99 2.53 14.64 -4.42
C GLY A 99 3.36 15.93 -4.32
N ARG A 100 4.67 15.82 -4.11
CA ARG A 100 5.60 16.96 -4.13
C ARG A 100 6.04 17.36 -5.53
N SER A 101 5.88 16.51 -6.54
CA SER A 101 6.38 16.75 -7.90
C SER A 101 5.69 17.95 -8.58
N ALA A 102 6.45 18.71 -9.37
CA ALA A 102 5.92 19.86 -10.10
C ALA A 102 4.82 19.46 -11.08
N TRP A 103 5.05 18.37 -11.82
CA TRP A 103 4.08 17.82 -12.76
C TRP A 103 2.74 17.44 -12.08
N ALA A 104 2.79 16.77 -10.92
CA ALA A 104 1.55 16.42 -10.21
C ALA A 104 0.81 17.65 -9.68
N LYS A 105 1.54 18.69 -9.27
CA LYS A 105 0.94 19.96 -8.83
C LYS A 105 0.27 20.70 -9.98
N GLU A 106 0.89 20.73 -11.15
CA GLU A 106 0.35 21.31 -12.36
C GLU A 106 -0.94 20.61 -12.81
N HIS A 107 -1.00 19.28 -12.68
CA HIS A 107 -2.14 18.46 -13.11
C HIS A 107 -3.08 18.08 -11.94
N ALA A 108 -3.03 18.78 -10.82
CA ALA A 108 -3.63 18.31 -9.57
C ALA A 108 -5.15 18.06 -9.63
N PRO A 109 -5.97 18.93 -10.26
CA PRO A 109 -7.41 18.67 -10.39
C PRO A 109 -7.69 17.39 -11.18
N VAL A 110 -6.98 17.18 -12.28
CA VAL A 110 -7.14 16.02 -13.17
C VAL A 110 -6.71 14.74 -12.44
N LEU A 111 -5.55 14.74 -11.80
CA LEU A 111 -5.05 13.56 -11.07
C LEU A 111 -5.96 13.18 -9.90
N THR A 112 -6.49 14.18 -9.20
CA THR A 112 -7.44 13.94 -8.11
C THR A 112 -8.75 13.36 -8.65
N ALA A 113 -9.32 13.96 -9.70
CA ALA A 113 -10.56 13.48 -10.31
C ALA A 113 -10.39 12.05 -10.86
N ALA A 114 -9.31 11.79 -11.60
CA ALA A 114 -8.98 10.48 -12.12
C ALA A 114 -8.87 9.44 -10.99
N THR A 115 -8.16 9.77 -9.92
CA THR A 115 -8.06 8.90 -8.73
C THR A 115 -9.43 8.56 -8.16
N LEU A 116 -10.29 9.56 -7.93
CA LEU A 116 -11.61 9.33 -7.32
C LEU A 116 -12.55 8.56 -8.25
N VAL A 117 -12.52 8.83 -9.55
CA VAL A 117 -13.33 8.10 -10.54
C VAL A 117 -12.88 6.66 -10.65
N THR A 118 -11.56 6.40 -10.78
CA THR A 118 -11.03 5.04 -10.89
C THR A 118 -11.25 4.24 -9.60
N CYS A 119 -10.94 4.81 -8.44
CA CYS A 119 -11.16 4.16 -7.15
C CYS A 119 -12.65 3.93 -6.89
N GLY A 120 -13.51 4.89 -7.25
CA GLY A 120 -14.96 4.75 -7.13
C GLY A 120 -15.53 3.67 -8.06
N ALA A 121 -15.06 3.61 -9.32
CA ALA A 121 -15.44 2.55 -10.25
C ALA A 121 -15.01 1.16 -9.73
N TRP A 122 -13.79 1.06 -9.18
CA TRP A 122 -13.32 -0.17 -8.55
C TRP A 122 -14.18 -0.54 -7.33
N ALA A 123 -14.48 0.40 -6.43
CA ALA A 123 -15.34 0.14 -5.27
C ALA A 123 -16.77 -0.30 -5.68
N VAL A 124 -17.37 0.33 -6.69
CA VAL A 124 -18.67 -0.09 -7.22
C VAL A 124 -18.60 -1.49 -7.82
N TRP A 125 -17.56 -1.79 -8.60
CA TRP A 125 -17.33 -3.14 -9.11
C TRP A 125 -17.18 -4.16 -7.97
N GLY A 126 -16.40 -3.82 -6.93
CA GLY A 126 -16.19 -4.65 -5.73
C GLY A 126 -17.45 -4.90 -4.90
N LEU A 127 -18.45 -4.02 -4.98
CA LEU A 127 -19.71 -4.20 -4.26
C LEU A 127 -20.78 -4.92 -5.09
N ALA A 128 -20.77 -4.75 -6.41
CA ALA A 128 -21.89 -5.15 -7.27
C ALA A 128 -21.58 -6.30 -8.23
N LEU A 129 -20.31 -6.48 -8.63
CA LEU A 129 -19.93 -7.32 -9.77
C LEU A 129 -18.76 -8.27 -9.50
N SER A 130 -17.95 -8.00 -8.47
CA SER A 130 -16.82 -8.87 -8.13
C SER A 130 -17.32 -10.24 -7.64
N PRO A 131 -16.56 -11.31 -7.89
CA PRO A 131 -16.90 -12.64 -7.38
C PRO A 131 -16.97 -12.73 -5.84
N GLN A 132 -16.33 -11.79 -5.16
CA GLN A 132 -16.30 -11.67 -3.71
C GLN A 132 -16.64 -10.23 -3.31
N LEU A 133 -17.55 -10.08 -2.34
CA LEU A 133 -18.01 -8.77 -1.88
C LEU A 133 -16.89 -7.98 -1.17
N ASP A 134 -16.52 -6.83 -1.71
CA ASP A 134 -15.45 -5.97 -1.18
C ASP A 134 -15.99 -4.78 -0.38
N VAL A 135 -16.51 -5.07 0.82
CA VAL A 135 -17.00 -4.02 1.74
C VAL A 135 -15.85 -3.16 2.28
N LEU A 136 -14.68 -3.76 2.50
CA LEU A 136 -13.53 -3.05 3.07
C LEU A 136 -12.93 -2.07 2.06
N GLY A 137 -12.83 -2.43 0.78
CA GLY A 137 -12.43 -1.53 -0.29
C GLY A 137 -13.41 -0.36 -0.44
N ALA A 138 -14.72 -0.61 -0.34
CA ALA A 138 -15.72 0.46 -0.35
C ALA A 138 -15.60 1.40 0.87
N PHE A 139 -15.32 0.85 2.06
CA PHE A 139 -15.04 1.64 3.26
C PHE A 139 -13.83 2.56 3.06
N TRP A 140 -12.71 2.02 2.54
CA TRP A 140 -11.51 2.81 2.28
C TRP A 140 -11.71 3.86 1.18
N PHE A 141 -12.53 3.59 0.16
CA PHE A 141 -12.95 4.60 -0.80
C PHE A 141 -13.75 5.73 -0.13
N GLY A 142 -14.66 5.40 0.80
CA GLY A 142 -15.35 6.37 1.64
C GLY A 142 -14.37 7.27 2.41
N CYS A 143 -13.37 6.68 3.06
CA CYS A 143 -12.29 7.44 3.71
C CYS A 143 -11.53 8.33 2.72
N LEU A 144 -11.23 7.84 1.52
CA LEU A 144 -10.57 8.63 0.46
C LEU A 144 -11.40 9.84 0.03
N LEU A 145 -12.72 9.71 -0.09
CA LEU A 145 -13.61 10.85 -0.38
C LEU A 145 -13.54 11.91 0.72
N VAL A 146 -13.64 11.49 1.98
CA VAL A 146 -13.52 12.36 3.16
C VAL A 146 -12.15 13.08 3.15
N PHE A 147 -11.06 12.32 3.04
CA PHE A 147 -9.71 12.87 3.05
C PHE A 147 -9.42 13.75 1.83
N SER A 148 -9.96 13.43 0.66
CA SER A 148 -9.82 14.30 -0.52
C SER A 148 -10.62 15.60 -0.34
N ARG A 149 -11.79 15.54 0.29
CA ARG A 149 -12.66 16.71 0.50
C ARG A 149 -12.11 17.68 1.56
N TRP A 150 -11.57 17.18 2.66
CA TRP A 150 -11.13 17.99 3.82
C TRP A 150 -9.63 17.94 4.12
N GLY A 151 -8.90 16.98 3.57
CA GLY A 151 -7.47 16.83 3.79
C GLY A 151 -6.64 17.86 3.02
N ARG A 152 -5.48 18.19 3.59
CA ARG A 152 -4.59 19.23 3.07
C ARG A 152 -3.71 18.77 1.90
N SER A 153 -3.62 17.46 1.63
CA SER A 153 -2.67 16.90 0.67
C SER A 153 -3.29 15.86 -0.28
N ARG A 154 -4.22 16.32 -1.13
CA ARG A 154 -4.94 15.47 -2.11
C ARG A 154 -4.01 14.66 -3.01
N LEU A 155 -2.90 15.25 -3.44
CA LEU A 155 -1.94 14.57 -4.31
C LEU A 155 -1.17 13.44 -3.63
N VAL A 156 -1.00 13.51 -2.31
CA VAL A 156 -0.39 12.40 -1.56
C VAL A 156 -1.37 11.23 -1.51
N TYR A 157 -2.67 11.48 -1.35
CA TYR A 157 -3.68 10.42 -1.44
C TYR A 157 -3.76 9.80 -2.85
N ALA A 158 -3.67 10.62 -3.90
CA ALA A 158 -3.58 10.12 -5.28
C ALA A 158 -2.33 9.26 -5.51
N GLY A 159 -1.17 9.71 -5.02
CA GLY A 159 0.07 8.93 -5.07
C GLY A 159 -0.02 7.63 -4.28
N ALA A 160 -0.64 7.65 -3.10
CA ALA A 160 -0.86 6.46 -2.27
C ALA A 160 -1.78 5.46 -2.99
N PHE A 161 -2.91 5.92 -3.53
CA PHE A 161 -3.82 5.08 -4.31
C PHE A 161 -3.09 4.40 -5.47
N LEU A 162 -2.26 5.14 -6.22
CA LEU A 162 -1.52 4.59 -7.34
C LEU A 162 -0.54 3.49 -6.91
N VAL A 163 0.29 3.77 -5.90
CA VAL A 163 1.33 2.83 -5.45
C VAL A 163 0.72 1.61 -4.76
N VAL A 164 -0.34 1.81 -3.97
CA VAL A 164 -1.06 0.70 -3.31
C VAL A 164 -1.82 -0.14 -4.34
N SER A 165 -2.53 0.46 -5.28
CA SER A 165 -3.20 -0.31 -6.35
C SER A 165 -2.21 -1.14 -7.15
N TYR A 166 -1.03 -0.59 -7.44
CA TYR A 166 0.05 -1.30 -8.12
C TYR A 166 0.53 -2.51 -7.30
N LEU A 167 0.86 -2.32 -6.02
CA LEU A 167 1.36 -3.43 -5.18
C LEU A 167 0.27 -4.47 -4.91
N GLU A 168 -1.01 -4.06 -4.81
CA GLU A 168 -2.15 -4.97 -4.65
C GLU A 168 -2.30 -5.91 -5.84
N VAL A 169 -2.31 -5.34 -7.06
CA VAL A 169 -2.42 -6.13 -8.28
C VAL A 169 -1.21 -7.06 -8.42
N VAL A 170 0.00 -6.54 -8.24
CA VAL A 170 1.22 -7.35 -8.41
C VAL A 170 1.34 -8.43 -7.33
N GLY A 171 1.12 -8.09 -6.07
CA GLY A 171 1.29 -8.99 -4.94
C GLY A 171 0.29 -10.14 -4.92
N THR A 172 -0.98 -9.85 -5.21
CA THR A 172 -2.00 -10.90 -5.35
C THR A 172 -1.78 -11.76 -6.59
N THR A 173 -1.39 -11.18 -7.73
CA THR A 173 -1.06 -11.95 -8.95
C THR A 173 0.12 -12.90 -8.73
N LEU A 174 1.14 -12.46 -7.98
CA LEU A 174 2.31 -13.28 -7.65
C LEU A 174 2.08 -14.24 -6.47
N GLY A 175 0.89 -14.23 -5.87
CA GLY A 175 0.55 -15.08 -4.73
C GLY A 175 1.34 -14.76 -3.45
N THR A 176 1.81 -13.52 -3.29
CA THR A 176 2.50 -13.10 -2.06
C THR A 176 1.53 -13.11 -0.87
N TRP A 177 0.31 -12.61 -1.09
CA TRP A 177 -0.84 -12.80 -0.22
C TRP A 177 -2.09 -13.12 -1.03
N ARG A 178 -3.11 -13.60 -0.33
CA ARG A 178 -4.44 -13.84 -0.87
C ARG A 178 -5.48 -13.27 0.09
N TRP A 179 -6.49 -12.60 -0.45
CA TRP A 179 -7.66 -12.19 0.31
C TRP A 179 -8.42 -13.42 0.81
N SER A 180 -8.84 -13.42 2.07
CA SER A 180 -9.66 -14.51 2.61
C SER A 180 -11.03 -14.47 1.97
N THR A 181 -11.58 -15.64 1.62
CA THR A 181 -12.94 -15.77 1.07
C THR A 181 -14.03 -15.75 2.13
N HIS A 182 -13.67 -15.62 3.40
CA HIS A 182 -14.63 -15.55 4.50
C HIS A 182 -14.25 -14.40 5.41
N ASP A 183 -15.25 -13.72 5.96
CA ASP A 183 -15.01 -12.72 6.97
C ASP A 183 -14.55 -13.37 8.31
N PRO A 184 -13.93 -12.61 9.23
CA PRO A 184 -13.42 -13.16 10.49
C PRO A 184 -14.52 -13.74 11.39
N THR A 185 -15.79 -13.39 11.14
CA THR A 185 -16.93 -13.91 11.89
C THR A 185 -17.57 -15.15 11.24
N GLY A 186 -17.21 -15.49 10.00
CA GLY A 186 -17.77 -16.58 9.21
C GLY A 186 -19.22 -16.35 8.75
N LEU A 187 -19.74 -15.13 8.88
CA LEU A 187 -21.11 -14.75 8.54
C LEU A 187 -21.27 -14.30 7.09
N ILE A 188 -20.17 -13.88 6.46
CA ILE A 188 -20.15 -13.44 5.06
C ILE A 188 -19.13 -14.31 4.33
N ALA A 189 -19.63 -15.09 3.37
CA ALA A 189 -18.85 -15.85 2.39
C ALA A 189 -18.77 -15.09 1.07
#